data_AF-C6XUL8-F1
#
_entry.id   AF-C6XUL8-F1
#
_cell.length_a   1.000
_cell.length_b   1.000
_cell.length_c   1.000
_cell.angle_alpha   90.00
_cell.angle_beta   90.00
_cell.angle_gamma   90.00
#
_symmetry.space_group_name_H-M   'P 1'
#
loop_
_entity.id
_entity.type
_entity.pdbx_description
1 polymer ?
#
loop_
_entity_poly.entity_id
_entity_poly.type
_entity_poly.pdbx_seq_one_letter_code
_entity_poly.pdbx_strand_id
1 'polypeptide(L)'
;MIKNFFLKPILIVGVGITLLLILKHFYLNNQKNGFSRNIVEPKLKLKNAIQMSDNIIFVGYNNQYVVIQLLKDKFHLIKTDDDLKKIDTIDLKMPKGLHTESNIYSGSLATNIYLSNPYSDVVKFKENNVELYKIKKLRFDFFKPISENSIITRAQTSENHDRRRELVKIDLKDDETNRKNFIIPKQVDGFFCNDGWLHYDKGIESIFYMYFYRGLVLCLDTNLNLKYKLKTIDTVTKAAIKIGLYKEKLKDGSSISRITQTTPTELTNRYLTTYEDKIYILSGLKADNDLTTEFNKNQPIDVYSINNGKYLYSFYIPKYKEQKVNFFQIKKNKIIAIFGTNLVTFDLKGHLI
;
A
#
# COMPACT_ATOMS: atom_id res chain seq x y z
N MET A 1 -19.73 53.39 -20.65
CA MET A 1 -20.68 53.15 -19.53
C MET A 1 -21.16 51.70 -19.41
N ILE A 2 -21.34 50.95 -20.51
CA ILE A 2 -21.94 49.60 -20.49
C ILE A 2 -21.04 48.52 -19.85
N LYS A 3 -19.70 48.65 -19.91
CA LYS A 3 -18.77 47.67 -19.32
C LYS A 3 -18.84 47.53 -17.79
N ASN A 4 -19.20 48.58 -17.06
CA ASN A 4 -19.25 48.54 -15.58
C ASN A 4 -20.54 47.92 -15.02
N PHE A 5 -21.59 47.80 -15.84
CA PHE A 5 -22.87 47.24 -15.41
C PHE A 5 -22.82 45.71 -15.30
N PHE A 6 -22.06 45.05 -16.16
CA PHE A 6 -21.91 43.58 -16.15
C PHE A 6 -20.83 43.08 -15.17
N LEU A 7 -19.90 43.93 -14.72
CA LEU A 7 -18.83 43.52 -13.81
C LEU A 7 -19.33 43.19 -12.39
N LYS A 8 -20.28 43.98 -11.88
CA LYS A 8 -20.85 43.80 -10.52
C LYS A 8 -21.59 42.47 -10.33
N PRO A 9 -22.52 42.04 -11.22
CA PRO A 9 -23.19 40.76 -11.06
C PRO A 9 -22.23 39.57 -11.21
N ILE A 10 -21.23 39.65 -12.10
CA ILE A 10 -20.19 38.61 -12.22
C ILE A 10 -19.39 38.47 -10.92
N LEU A 11 -19.02 39.59 -10.29
CA LEU A 11 -18.32 39.59 -9.01
C LEU A 11 -19.17 38.95 -7.89
N ILE A 12 -20.45 39.30 -7.81
CA ILE A 12 -21.38 38.74 -6.81
C ILE A 12 -21.54 37.23 -7.00
N VAL A 13 -21.73 36.76 -8.24
CA VAL A 13 -21.81 35.33 -8.55
C VAL A 13 -20.49 34.63 -8.20
N GLY A 14 -19.34 35.23 -8.52
CA GLY A 14 -18.02 34.70 -8.18
C GLY A 14 -17.80 34.55 -6.67
N VAL A 15 -18.15 35.58 -5.89
CA VAL A 15 -18.09 35.54 -4.42
C VAL A 15 -19.06 34.49 -3.86
N GLY A 16 -20.28 34.42 -4.39
CA GLY A 16 -21.29 33.43 -3.98
C GLY A 16 -20.84 31.99 -4.22
N ILE A 17 -20.28 31.68 -5.39
CA ILE A 17 -19.72 30.36 -5.70
C ILE A 17 -18.56 30.04 -4.76
N THR A 18 -17.65 30.99 -4.53
CA THR A 18 -16.51 30.79 -3.63
C THR A 18 -16.98 30.50 -2.19
N LEU A 19 -17.98 31.23 -1.69
CA LEU A 19 -18.58 30.99 -0.38
C LEU A 19 -19.24 29.62 -0.29
N LEU A 20 -19.99 29.20 -1.32
CA LEU A 20 -20.60 27.87 -1.38
C LEU A 20 -19.55 26.75 -1.34
N LEU A 21 -18.43 26.93 -2.05
CA LEU A 21 -17.32 25.98 -2.02
C LEU A 21 -16.67 25.92 -0.63
N ILE A 22 -16.49 27.07 0.05
CA ILE A 22 -15.98 27.14 1.42
C ILE A 22 -16.94 26.43 2.40
N LEU A 23 -18.24 26.71 2.34
CA LEU A 23 -19.24 26.07 3.19
C LEU A 23 -19.30 24.55 2.95
N LYS A 24 -19.24 24.11 1.69
CA LYS A 24 -19.16 22.69 1.34
C LYS A 24 -17.89 22.05 1.90
N HIS A 25 -16.75 22.74 1.82
CA HIS A 25 -15.49 22.27 2.41
C HIS A 25 -15.60 22.09 3.92
N PHE A 26 -16.17 23.07 4.64
CA PHE A 26 -16.41 22.96 6.09
C PHE A 26 -17.37 21.83 6.44
N TYR A 27 -18.47 21.69 5.69
CA TYR A 27 -19.45 20.63 5.91
C TYR A 27 -18.81 19.24 5.75
N LEU A 28 -18.07 19.00 4.66
CA LEU A 28 -17.41 17.73 4.42
C LEU A 28 -16.33 17.42 5.48
N ASN A 29 -15.56 18.42 5.92
CA ASN A 29 -14.51 18.23 6.93
C ASN A 29 -15.05 17.98 8.35
N ASN A 30 -16.29 18.36 8.63
CA ASN A 30 -16.92 18.20 9.95
C ASN A 30 -17.85 16.99 10.03
N GLN A 31 -17.96 16.19 8.96
CA GLN A 31 -18.65 14.90 9.05
C GLN A 31 -17.91 13.97 10.00
N LYS A 32 -18.66 13.42 10.94
CA LYS A 32 -18.17 12.39 11.87
C LYS A 32 -18.05 11.07 11.14
N ASN A 33 -16.94 10.38 11.33
CA ASN A 33 -16.71 9.03 10.81
C ASN A 33 -17.17 7.95 11.81
N GLY A 34 -17.62 8.34 13.01
CA GLY A 34 -18.31 7.45 13.96
C GLY A 34 -17.38 6.58 14.79
N PHE A 35 -16.11 6.97 14.95
CA PHE A 35 -15.14 6.29 15.79
C PHE A 35 -14.20 7.28 16.48
N SER A 36 -13.52 6.82 17.52
CA SER A 36 -12.55 7.63 18.28
C SER A 36 -11.24 6.85 18.46
N ARG A 37 -10.13 7.58 18.58
CA ARG A 37 -8.79 7.02 18.81
C ARG A 37 -8.34 7.21 20.24
N ASN A 38 -7.68 6.21 20.78
CA ASN A 38 -6.82 6.36 21.95
C ASN A 38 -5.42 6.78 21.46
N ILE A 39 -5.19 8.08 21.36
CA ILE A 39 -3.90 8.62 20.90
C ILE A 39 -2.90 8.55 22.06
N VAL A 40 -1.82 7.81 21.84
CA VAL A 40 -0.59 7.90 22.63
C VAL A 40 0.37 8.82 21.88
N GLU A 41 1.12 9.64 22.60
CA GLU A 41 2.16 10.50 22.02
C GLU A 41 3.54 9.83 22.08
N PRO A 42 3.99 9.13 21.03
CA PRO A 42 5.39 8.80 20.91
C PRO A 42 6.18 10.09 20.76
N LYS A 43 7.33 10.13 21.43
CA LYS A 43 8.36 11.11 21.11
C LYS A 43 9.06 10.64 19.83
N LEU A 44 8.43 10.87 18.68
CA LEU A 44 9.06 10.69 17.37
C LEU A 44 10.07 11.82 17.15
N LYS A 45 11.36 11.46 17.09
CA LYS A 45 12.42 12.42 16.78
C LYS A 45 12.96 12.12 15.39
N LEU A 46 12.86 13.09 14.48
CA LEU A 46 13.54 13.03 13.19
C LEU A 46 15.04 12.83 13.42
N LYS A 47 15.61 11.82 12.78
CA LYS A 47 17.01 11.45 12.94
C LYS A 47 17.82 11.79 11.69
N ASN A 48 17.48 11.15 10.58
CA ASN A 48 18.16 11.33 9.29
C ASN A 48 17.14 11.32 8.16
N ALA A 49 17.50 11.94 7.04
CA ALA A 49 16.70 11.93 5.82
C ALA A 49 17.62 11.98 4.61
N ILE A 50 17.27 11.24 3.56
CA ILE A 50 17.90 11.32 2.25
C ILE A 50 16.81 11.56 1.20
N GLN A 51 17.06 12.49 0.29
CA GLN A 51 16.23 12.71 -0.87
C GLN A 51 16.80 11.98 -2.08
N MET A 52 15.95 11.22 -2.77
CA MET A 52 16.28 10.49 -3.98
C MET A 52 15.87 11.28 -5.23
N SER A 53 16.41 10.87 -6.38
CA SER A 53 16.13 11.49 -7.69
C SER A 53 14.73 11.18 -8.23
N ASP A 54 14.06 10.16 -7.70
CA ASP A 54 12.75 9.71 -8.13
C ASP A 54 11.93 9.17 -6.94
N ASN A 55 10.65 8.89 -7.18
CA ASN A 55 9.81 8.19 -6.22
C ASN A 55 10.39 6.82 -5.90
N ILE A 56 10.28 6.42 -4.64
CA ILE A 56 10.87 5.18 -4.12
C ILE A 56 9.85 4.27 -3.47
N ILE A 57 10.15 2.98 -3.44
CA ILE A 57 9.40 1.95 -2.71
C ILE A 57 10.35 1.05 -1.92
N PHE A 58 9.85 0.43 -0.85
CA PHE A 58 10.59 -0.61 -0.14
C PHE A 58 10.60 -1.92 -0.95
N VAL A 59 11.79 -2.48 -1.14
CA VAL A 59 11.98 -3.87 -1.60
C VAL A 59 11.96 -4.80 -0.39
N GLY A 60 12.64 -4.40 0.70
CA GLY A 60 12.51 -5.04 2.00
C GLY A 60 13.51 -4.52 3.01
N TYR A 61 13.43 -5.05 4.23
CA TYR A 61 14.18 -4.55 5.38
C TYR A 61 14.49 -5.69 6.34
N ASN A 62 15.78 -5.94 6.56
CA ASN A 62 16.26 -6.96 7.48
C ASN A 62 17.05 -6.32 8.63
N ASN A 63 17.75 -7.11 9.45
CA ASN A 63 18.41 -6.60 10.67
C ASN A 63 19.62 -5.70 10.40
N GLN A 64 20.10 -5.64 9.16
CA GLN A 64 21.32 -4.95 8.79
C GLN A 64 21.06 -3.80 7.83
N TYR A 65 20.10 -3.95 6.91
CA TYR A 65 19.88 -2.99 5.84
C TYR A 65 18.44 -2.92 5.37
N VAL A 66 18.09 -1.75 4.85
CA VAL A 66 16.91 -1.43 4.06
C VAL A 66 17.32 -1.46 2.59
N VAL A 67 16.49 -2.07 1.75
CA VAL A 67 16.61 -2.02 0.29
C VAL A 67 15.40 -1.29 -0.28
N ILE A 68 15.66 -0.30 -1.12
CA ILE A 68 14.64 0.47 -1.83
C ILE A 68 14.87 0.42 -3.34
N GLN A 69 13.80 0.65 -4.09
CA GLN A 69 13.79 0.70 -5.55
C GLN A 69 13.29 2.07 -6.00
N LEU A 70 13.91 2.64 -7.04
CA LEU A 70 13.41 3.82 -7.73
C LEU A 70 12.38 3.39 -8.79
N LEU A 71 11.31 4.17 -8.97
CA LEU A 71 10.22 3.78 -9.88
C LEU A 71 10.60 3.87 -11.37
N LYS A 72 11.43 4.83 -11.76
CA LYS A 72 11.97 4.97 -13.12
C LYS A 72 13.14 4.02 -13.36
N ASP A 73 14.06 3.95 -12.41
CA ASP A 73 15.23 3.07 -12.50
C ASP A 73 15.01 1.77 -11.72
N LYS A 74 14.22 0.87 -12.32
CA LYS A 74 13.68 -0.31 -11.64
C LYS A 74 14.73 -1.38 -11.33
N PHE A 75 15.94 -1.32 -11.89
CA PHE A 75 16.93 -2.40 -11.78
C PHE A 75 18.20 -2.00 -11.01
N HIS A 76 18.33 -0.73 -10.65
CA HIS A 76 19.37 -0.25 -9.74
C HIS A 76 18.72 0.02 -8.39
N LEU A 77 18.95 -0.89 -7.43
CA LEU A 77 18.41 -0.75 -6.08
C LEU A 77 19.39 0.02 -5.20
N ILE A 78 18.85 0.71 -4.20
CA ILE A 78 19.67 1.36 -3.18
C ILE A 78 19.56 0.53 -1.90
N LYS A 79 20.71 0.25 -1.31
CA LYS A 79 20.85 -0.44 -0.02
C LYS A 79 21.39 0.56 0.99
N THR A 80 20.77 0.63 2.17
CA THR A 80 21.27 1.50 3.24
C THR A 80 21.04 0.94 4.64
N ASP A 81 21.81 1.40 5.62
CA ASP A 81 21.58 1.09 7.04
C ASP A 81 20.44 1.93 7.61
N ASP A 82 19.91 1.56 8.78
CA ASP A 82 18.75 2.22 9.39
C ASP A 82 18.97 3.71 9.68
N ASP A 83 20.24 4.10 9.89
CA ASP A 83 20.64 5.48 10.13
C ASP A 83 20.90 6.25 8.83
N LEU A 84 20.74 5.64 7.65
CA LEU A 84 20.87 6.30 6.36
C LEU A 84 22.27 6.91 6.14
N LYS A 85 23.32 6.25 6.60
CA LYS A 85 24.71 6.72 6.52
C LYS A 85 25.57 5.89 5.59
N LYS A 86 25.29 4.60 5.51
CA LYS A 86 25.98 3.68 4.61
C LYS A 86 25.07 3.47 3.42
N ILE A 87 25.40 4.08 2.29
CA ILE A 87 24.62 3.96 1.05
C ILE A 87 25.45 3.12 0.09
N ASP A 88 24.81 2.12 -0.48
CA ASP A 88 25.37 1.22 -1.47
C ASP A 88 24.31 0.95 -2.55
N THR A 89 24.73 0.40 -3.69
CA THR A 89 23.84 0.08 -4.80
C THR A 89 23.86 -1.42 -5.12
N ILE A 90 22.74 -1.93 -5.61
CA ILE A 90 22.63 -3.30 -6.09
C ILE A 90 22.15 -3.25 -7.53
N ASP A 91 23.04 -3.61 -8.45
CA ASP A 91 22.76 -3.62 -9.88
C ASP A 91 22.26 -4.99 -10.30
N LEU A 92 20.97 -5.08 -10.64
CA LEU A 92 20.35 -6.34 -11.01
C LEU A 92 20.53 -6.61 -12.50
N LYS A 93 21.34 -7.61 -12.83
CA LYS A 93 21.51 -8.09 -14.22
C LYS A 93 20.32 -8.96 -14.63
N MET A 94 19.46 -8.43 -15.50
CA MET A 94 18.25 -9.14 -15.92
C MET A 94 18.58 -10.37 -16.78
N PRO A 95 17.93 -11.52 -16.54
CA PRO A 95 18.07 -12.69 -17.41
C PRO A 95 17.43 -12.42 -18.77
N LYS A 96 17.94 -13.07 -19.82
CA LYS A 96 17.33 -13.03 -21.15
C LYS A 96 15.90 -13.61 -21.09
N GLY A 97 14.96 -12.96 -21.77
CA GLY A 97 13.57 -13.42 -21.89
C GLY A 97 12.62 -12.97 -20.79
N LEU A 98 13.07 -12.09 -19.88
CA LEU A 98 12.21 -11.33 -18.96
C LEU A 98 11.56 -10.15 -19.69
N HIS A 99 10.27 -9.94 -19.45
CA HIS A 99 9.57 -8.73 -19.92
C HIS A 99 9.91 -7.55 -19.00
N THR A 100 10.75 -6.62 -19.47
CA THR A 100 11.27 -5.48 -18.69
C THR A 100 10.52 -4.16 -18.89
N GLU A 101 9.74 -4.04 -19.97
CA GLU A 101 9.00 -2.81 -20.30
C GLU A 101 7.75 -2.58 -19.43
N SER A 102 7.33 -3.61 -18.68
CA SER A 102 6.18 -3.50 -17.79
C SER A 102 6.51 -2.92 -16.41
N ASN A 103 5.48 -2.76 -15.59
CA ASN A 103 5.68 -2.55 -14.16
C ASN A 103 6.44 -3.74 -13.56
N ILE A 104 7.32 -3.44 -12.62
CA ILE A 104 8.09 -4.44 -11.87
C ILE A 104 7.59 -4.40 -10.43
N TYR A 105 7.24 -5.56 -9.91
CA TYR A 105 7.01 -5.78 -8.50
C TYR A 105 8.32 -6.27 -7.89
N SER A 106 8.63 -5.82 -6.68
CA SER A 106 9.85 -6.20 -5.98
C SER A 106 9.55 -6.65 -4.55
N GLY A 107 10.38 -7.54 -4.05
CA GLY A 107 10.33 -8.01 -2.68
C GLY A 107 11.66 -8.65 -2.31
N SER A 108 11.95 -8.75 -1.01
CA SER A 108 13.09 -9.53 -0.53
C SER A 108 12.69 -10.50 0.57
N LEU A 109 13.47 -11.57 0.67
CA LEU A 109 13.39 -12.51 1.79
C LEU A 109 14.81 -12.91 2.17
N ALA A 110 15.18 -12.63 3.42
CA ALA A 110 16.57 -12.72 3.88
C ALA A 110 17.51 -11.85 3.02
N THR A 111 18.45 -12.46 2.31
CA THR A 111 19.39 -11.79 1.40
C THR A 111 18.95 -11.85 -0.06
N ASN A 112 17.93 -12.66 -0.38
CA ASN A 112 17.45 -12.86 -1.74
C ASN A 112 16.53 -11.71 -2.16
N ILE A 113 16.70 -11.24 -3.39
CA ILE A 113 15.81 -10.26 -4.03
C ILE A 113 14.97 -10.99 -5.05
N TYR A 114 13.69 -10.65 -5.11
CA TYR A 114 12.75 -11.19 -6.05
C TYR A 114 12.16 -10.04 -6.85
N LEU A 115 12.05 -10.25 -8.16
CA LEU A 115 11.30 -9.39 -9.05
C LEU A 115 10.19 -10.19 -9.72
N SER A 116 9.10 -9.51 -10.04
CA SER A 116 8.04 -10.07 -10.87
C SER A 116 7.40 -9.00 -11.73
N ASN A 117 6.59 -9.40 -12.70
CA ASN A 117 5.89 -8.52 -13.61
C ASN A 117 4.44 -9.00 -13.85
N PRO A 118 3.58 -8.17 -14.47
CA PRO A 118 2.22 -8.57 -14.85
C PRO A 118 2.12 -9.76 -15.82
N TYR A 119 3.23 -10.19 -16.43
CA TYR A 119 3.31 -11.36 -17.30
C TYR A 119 3.59 -12.65 -16.52
N SER A 120 3.67 -12.58 -15.19
CA SER A 120 3.89 -13.72 -14.30
C SER A 120 5.25 -14.39 -14.46
N ASP A 121 6.24 -13.62 -14.90
CA ASP A 121 7.64 -13.97 -14.71
C ASP A 121 8.01 -13.69 -13.24
N VAL A 122 8.81 -14.57 -12.64
CA VAL A 122 9.43 -14.37 -11.33
C VAL A 122 10.92 -14.56 -11.49
N VAL A 123 11.72 -13.57 -11.09
CA VAL A 123 13.17 -13.66 -11.07
C VAL A 123 13.64 -13.64 -9.63
N LYS A 124 14.47 -14.60 -9.27
CA LYS A 124 15.13 -14.69 -7.97
C LYS A 124 16.61 -14.42 -8.13
N PHE A 125 17.11 -13.44 -7.39
CA PHE A 125 18.52 -13.09 -7.27
C PHE A 125 19.03 -13.61 -5.93
N LYS A 126 19.99 -14.55 -5.98
CA LYS A 126 20.67 -15.14 -4.82
C LYS A 126 22.17 -15.06 -5.05
N GLU A 127 22.81 -14.07 -4.44
CA GLU A 127 24.25 -13.79 -4.63
C GLU A 127 24.57 -13.64 -6.13
N ASN A 128 25.37 -14.55 -6.70
CA ASN A 128 25.76 -14.55 -8.11
C ASN A 128 24.82 -15.37 -9.02
N ASN A 129 23.80 -16.02 -8.45
CA ASN A 129 22.86 -16.85 -9.18
C ASN A 129 21.56 -16.09 -9.47
N VAL A 130 21.11 -16.18 -10.73
CA VAL A 130 19.85 -15.59 -11.19
C VAL A 130 18.99 -16.71 -11.78
N GLU A 131 17.82 -16.90 -11.20
CA GLU A 131 16.86 -17.92 -11.61
C GLU A 131 15.61 -17.24 -12.15
N LEU A 132 15.20 -17.59 -13.38
CA LEU A 132 13.97 -17.12 -14.01
C LEU A 132 12.92 -18.24 -14.01
N TYR A 133 11.75 -17.93 -13.46
CA TYR A 133 10.60 -18.81 -13.39
C TYR A 133 9.45 -18.19 -14.20
N LYS A 134 8.89 -18.95 -15.15
CA LYS A 134 7.73 -18.52 -15.93
C LYS A 134 6.48 -19.22 -15.42
N ILE A 135 5.67 -18.50 -14.66
CA ILE A 135 4.44 -19.04 -14.08
C ILE A 135 3.37 -19.05 -15.17
N LYS A 136 2.96 -20.24 -15.62
CA LYS A 136 1.95 -20.38 -16.68
C LYS A 136 0.55 -20.31 -16.08
N LYS A 137 -0.41 -19.99 -16.94
CA LYS A 137 -1.87 -20.03 -16.70
C LYS A 137 -2.33 -19.24 -15.47
N LEU A 138 -1.55 -18.25 -15.04
CA LEU A 138 -1.91 -17.34 -13.97
C LEU A 138 -1.52 -15.94 -14.42
N ARG A 139 -2.38 -14.97 -14.13
CA ARG A 139 -2.03 -13.55 -14.21
C ARG A 139 -2.22 -12.96 -12.84
N PHE A 140 -1.19 -12.30 -12.35
CA PHE A 140 -1.21 -11.77 -11.00
C PHE A 140 -0.58 -10.38 -10.92
N ASP A 141 -0.99 -9.65 -9.88
CA ASP A 141 -0.34 -8.46 -9.40
C ASP A 141 0.02 -8.66 -7.93
N PHE A 142 0.98 -7.87 -7.44
CA PHE A 142 1.55 -8.01 -6.09
C PHE A 142 2.10 -9.41 -5.79
N PHE A 143 3.28 -9.47 -5.20
CA PHE A 143 3.74 -10.73 -4.67
C PHE A 143 4.56 -10.51 -3.42
N LYS A 144 4.62 -11.54 -2.58
CA LYS A 144 5.50 -11.60 -1.43
C LYS A 144 6.20 -12.95 -1.41
N PRO A 145 7.55 -12.98 -1.43
CA PRO A 145 8.29 -14.20 -1.16
C PRO A 145 8.06 -14.61 0.30
N ILE A 146 7.67 -15.87 0.50
CA ILE A 146 7.39 -16.43 1.84
C ILE A 146 8.41 -17.49 2.26
N SER A 147 9.07 -18.11 1.28
CA SER A 147 10.19 -19.04 1.45
C SER A 147 11.19 -18.85 0.29
N GLU A 148 12.28 -19.63 0.26
CA GLU A 148 13.22 -19.59 -0.87
C GLU A 148 12.60 -20.02 -2.20
N ASN A 149 11.57 -20.86 -2.18
CA ASN A 149 10.96 -21.45 -3.36
C ASN A 149 9.45 -21.20 -3.43
N SER A 150 8.90 -20.33 -2.57
CA SER A 150 7.46 -20.08 -2.57
C SER A 150 7.14 -18.60 -2.45
N ILE A 151 6.14 -18.18 -3.21
CA ILE A 151 5.58 -16.84 -3.18
C ILE A 151 4.07 -16.91 -2.92
N ILE A 152 3.54 -15.83 -2.35
CA ILE A 152 2.10 -15.56 -2.33
C ILE A 152 1.85 -14.39 -3.26
N THR A 153 0.84 -14.49 -4.11
CA THR A 153 0.46 -13.44 -5.05
C THR A 153 -1.04 -13.23 -5.11
N ARG A 154 -1.48 -12.07 -5.62
CA ARG A 154 -2.90 -11.82 -5.87
C ARG A 154 -3.20 -12.04 -7.35
N ALA A 155 -3.92 -13.12 -7.63
CA ALA A 155 -4.31 -13.48 -8.98
C ALA A 155 -5.75 -13.07 -9.29
N GLN A 156 -6.05 -13.07 -10.59
CA GLN A 156 -7.42 -12.97 -11.09
C GLN A 156 -7.94 -14.35 -11.42
N THR A 157 -9.17 -14.62 -11.01
CA THR A 157 -9.91 -15.82 -11.37
C THR A 157 -11.30 -15.44 -11.88
N SER A 158 -11.94 -16.36 -12.58
CA SER A 158 -13.28 -16.16 -13.12
C SER A 158 -14.08 -17.43 -12.87
N GLU A 159 -15.17 -17.30 -12.12
CA GLU A 159 -16.13 -18.36 -11.87
C GLU A 159 -17.49 -17.89 -12.40
N ASN A 160 -18.13 -18.64 -13.31
CA ASN A 160 -19.43 -18.27 -13.90
C ASN A 160 -19.49 -16.85 -14.50
N HIS A 161 -18.42 -16.44 -15.20
CA HIS A 161 -18.23 -15.08 -15.74
C HIS A 161 -18.15 -13.96 -14.69
N ASP A 162 -18.09 -14.29 -13.40
CA ASP A 162 -17.84 -13.35 -12.32
C ASP A 162 -16.33 -13.22 -12.06
N ARG A 163 -15.78 -12.02 -12.35
CA ARG A 163 -14.37 -11.74 -12.10
C ARG A 163 -14.14 -11.61 -10.60
N ARG A 164 -13.19 -12.39 -10.09
CA ARG A 164 -12.80 -12.39 -8.68
C ARG A 164 -11.30 -12.27 -8.53
N ARG A 165 -10.89 -11.89 -7.33
CA ARG A 165 -9.50 -11.94 -6.91
C ARG A 165 -9.30 -13.03 -5.90
N GLU A 166 -8.14 -13.63 -5.95
CA GLU A 166 -7.72 -14.68 -5.03
C GLU A 166 -6.26 -14.45 -4.63
N LEU A 167 -5.90 -14.93 -3.45
CA LEU A 167 -4.50 -15.13 -3.10
C LEU A 167 -4.11 -16.54 -3.56
N VAL A 168 -2.92 -16.68 -4.14
CA VAL A 168 -2.41 -17.97 -4.63
C VAL A 168 -1.02 -18.18 -4.08
N LYS A 169 -0.77 -19.37 -3.54
CA LYS A 169 0.56 -19.86 -3.21
C LYS A 169 1.15 -20.55 -4.43
N ILE A 170 2.33 -20.10 -4.82
CA ILE A 170 3.09 -20.68 -5.94
C ILE A 170 4.37 -21.24 -5.36
N ASP A 171 4.63 -22.52 -5.63
CA ASP A 171 5.97 -23.09 -5.54
C ASP A 171 6.67 -22.82 -6.87
N LEU A 172 7.86 -22.24 -6.82
CA LEU A 172 8.64 -21.86 -7.99
C LEU A 172 9.25 -23.08 -8.69
N LYS A 173 9.35 -24.23 -8.02
CA LYS A 173 9.94 -25.47 -8.56
C LYS A 173 8.91 -26.49 -9.03
N ASP A 174 7.63 -26.31 -8.69
CA ASP A 174 6.55 -27.23 -9.06
C ASP A 174 5.86 -26.81 -10.37
N ASP A 175 5.48 -27.78 -11.19
CA ASP A 175 4.81 -27.60 -12.48
C ASP A 175 3.28 -27.53 -12.29
N GLU A 176 2.84 -26.73 -11.32
CA GLU A 176 1.50 -26.12 -11.23
C GLU A 176 0.34 -27.00 -10.73
N THR A 177 0.58 -28.24 -10.33
CA THR A 177 -0.52 -29.21 -10.07
C THR A 177 -1.23 -29.04 -8.72
N ASN A 178 -0.61 -28.39 -7.72
CA ASN A 178 -1.16 -28.28 -6.36
C ASN A 178 -1.12 -26.85 -5.78
N ARG A 179 -1.65 -25.87 -6.52
CA ARG A 179 -1.74 -24.49 -6.02
C ARG A 179 -2.81 -24.37 -4.93
N LYS A 180 -2.42 -23.90 -3.75
CA LYS A 180 -3.36 -23.45 -2.71
C LYS A 180 -3.82 -22.05 -3.04
N ASN A 181 -5.12 -21.79 -2.88
CA ASN A 181 -5.69 -20.47 -3.08
C ASN A 181 -6.66 -20.08 -1.96
N PHE A 182 -6.92 -18.77 -1.87
CA PHE A 182 -7.96 -18.20 -1.03
C PHE A 182 -8.73 -17.15 -1.82
N ILE A 183 -10.01 -17.40 -2.06
CA ILE A 183 -10.89 -16.46 -2.77
C ILE A 183 -11.16 -15.25 -1.88
N ILE A 184 -10.79 -14.06 -2.35
CA ILE A 184 -10.95 -12.82 -1.61
C ILE A 184 -12.44 -12.42 -1.62
N PRO A 185 -13.10 -12.30 -0.44
CA PRO A 185 -14.54 -12.04 -0.38
C PRO A 185 -14.98 -10.76 -1.11
N LYS A 186 -15.76 -10.94 -2.18
CA LYS A 186 -16.35 -9.85 -2.98
C LYS A 186 -17.42 -9.07 -2.20
N GLN A 187 -17.54 -7.77 -2.48
CA GLN A 187 -18.65 -6.92 -2.02
C GLN A 187 -19.40 -6.25 -3.18
N VAL A 188 -18.68 -5.57 -4.07
CA VAL A 188 -19.27 -4.82 -5.19
C VAL A 188 -18.98 -5.52 -6.50
N ASP A 189 -17.80 -5.32 -7.06
CA ASP A 189 -17.42 -5.76 -8.40
C ASP A 189 -16.47 -6.97 -8.40
N GLY A 190 -15.85 -7.27 -7.26
CA GLY A 190 -14.91 -8.39 -7.10
C GLY A 190 -13.46 -8.06 -7.49
N PHE A 191 -13.23 -6.91 -8.11
CA PHE A 191 -11.93 -6.45 -8.55
C PHE A 191 -11.46 -5.22 -7.76
N PHE A 192 -12.07 -4.05 -7.96
CA PHE A 192 -11.74 -2.80 -7.25
C PHE A 192 -12.08 -2.88 -5.77
N CYS A 193 -13.23 -3.47 -5.39
CA CYS A 193 -13.58 -3.64 -3.97
C CYS A 193 -12.60 -4.54 -3.20
N ASN A 194 -11.80 -5.30 -3.94
CA ASN A 194 -10.79 -6.19 -3.42
C ASN A 194 -9.37 -5.62 -3.57
N ASP A 195 -9.18 -4.36 -3.98
CA ASP A 195 -7.87 -3.71 -3.89
C ASP A 195 -7.41 -3.61 -2.43
N GLY A 196 -6.11 -3.77 -2.24
CA GLY A 196 -5.51 -4.00 -0.93
C GLY A 196 -4.01 -4.19 -0.96
N TRP A 197 -3.41 -4.22 0.23
CA TRP A 197 -2.01 -4.54 0.48
C TRP A 197 -1.87 -6.00 0.90
N LEU A 198 -0.89 -6.68 0.31
CA LEU A 198 -0.42 -8.00 0.72
C LEU A 198 0.88 -7.84 1.51
N HIS A 199 0.90 -8.34 2.73
CA HIS A 199 2.06 -8.32 3.62
C HIS A 199 2.32 -9.71 4.19
N TYR A 200 3.59 -10.02 4.40
CA TYR A 200 4.02 -11.28 5.02
C TYR A 200 4.85 -10.95 6.25
N ASP A 201 4.45 -11.49 7.39
CA ASP A 201 5.26 -11.50 8.59
C ASP A 201 6.01 -12.84 8.68
N LYS A 202 7.34 -12.78 8.59
CA LYS A 202 8.20 -13.96 8.68
C LYS A 202 8.26 -14.51 10.11
N GLY A 203 8.17 -13.66 11.14
CA GLY A 203 8.33 -14.06 12.54
C GLY A 203 7.22 -14.98 13.02
N ILE A 204 5.99 -14.75 12.55
CA ILE A 204 4.81 -15.58 12.89
C ILE A 204 4.24 -16.35 11.70
N GLU A 205 4.99 -16.41 10.59
CA GLU A 205 4.62 -17.09 9.34
C GLU A 205 3.16 -16.83 8.92
N SER A 206 2.77 -15.55 8.88
CA SER A 206 1.38 -15.16 8.62
C SER A 206 1.28 -14.11 7.51
N ILE A 207 0.23 -14.25 6.72
CA ILE A 207 -0.11 -13.38 5.59
C ILE A 207 -1.22 -12.43 6.02
N PHE A 208 -1.00 -11.14 5.81
CA PHE A 208 -1.97 -10.09 6.06
C PHE A 208 -2.44 -9.51 4.73
N TYR A 209 -3.75 -9.56 4.51
CA TYR A 209 -4.39 -8.90 3.38
C TYR A 209 -5.30 -7.78 3.87
N MET A 210 -4.85 -6.53 3.70
CA MET A 210 -5.60 -5.35 4.13
C MET A 210 -6.33 -4.72 2.95
N TYR A 211 -7.63 -4.49 3.09
CA TYR A 211 -8.41 -3.82 2.06
C TYR A 211 -8.21 -2.30 2.09
N PHE A 212 -8.23 -1.68 0.91
CA PHE A 212 -8.14 -0.21 0.79
C PHE A 212 -9.43 0.50 1.21
N TYR A 213 -10.59 -0.06 0.85
CA TYR A 213 -11.88 0.63 0.89
C TYR A 213 -12.83 0.11 1.97
N ARG A 214 -12.35 -0.70 2.91
CA ARG A 214 -13.11 -1.20 4.06
C ARG A 214 -12.19 -1.50 5.23
N GLY A 215 -12.74 -1.39 6.43
CA GLY A 215 -12.07 -1.62 7.69
C GLY A 215 -11.89 -3.10 8.04
N LEU A 216 -11.17 -3.83 7.20
CA LEU A 216 -10.95 -5.27 7.36
C LEU A 216 -9.52 -5.65 6.95
N VAL A 217 -8.91 -6.52 7.74
CA VAL A 217 -7.67 -7.23 7.41
C VAL A 217 -7.90 -8.72 7.59
N LEU A 218 -7.54 -9.50 6.58
CA LEU A 218 -7.52 -10.96 6.68
C LEU A 218 -6.15 -11.40 7.19
N CYS A 219 -6.13 -12.27 8.19
CA CYS A 219 -4.91 -12.96 8.62
C CYS A 219 -5.00 -14.44 8.21
N LEU A 220 -4.05 -14.89 7.39
CA LEU A 220 -3.96 -16.26 6.90
C LEU A 220 -2.62 -16.88 7.29
N ASP A 221 -2.55 -18.20 7.35
CA ASP A 221 -1.26 -18.90 7.41
C ASP A 221 -0.56 -18.94 6.03
N THR A 222 0.64 -19.48 5.96
CA THR A 222 1.39 -19.67 4.69
C THR A 222 0.80 -20.74 3.77
N ASN A 223 -0.27 -21.42 4.17
CA ASN A 223 -1.06 -22.33 3.35
C ASN A 223 -2.38 -21.69 2.89
N LEU A 224 -2.58 -20.39 3.17
CA LEU A 224 -3.76 -19.61 2.87
C LEU A 224 -5.04 -20.06 3.62
N ASN A 225 -4.88 -20.74 4.75
CA ASN A 225 -5.99 -20.96 5.68
C ASN A 225 -6.25 -19.69 6.47
N LEU A 226 -7.50 -19.24 6.51
CA LEU A 226 -7.90 -18.06 7.29
C LEU A 226 -7.77 -18.36 8.80
N LYS A 227 -6.91 -17.62 9.50
CA LYS A 227 -6.73 -17.71 10.95
C LYS A 227 -7.77 -16.86 11.68
N TYR A 228 -7.87 -15.58 11.31
CA TYR A 228 -8.85 -14.65 11.87
C TYR A 228 -9.05 -13.43 10.94
N LYS A 229 -10.05 -12.61 11.28
CA LYS A 229 -10.33 -11.33 10.62
C LYS A 229 -10.18 -10.20 11.63
N LEU A 230 -9.33 -9.23 11.33
CA LEU A 230 -9.18 -8.01 12.11
C LEU A 230 -10.11 -6.95 11.54
N LYS A 231 -10.99 -6.39 12.37
CA LYS A 231 -11.76 -5.19 12.03
C LYS A 231 -10.98 -3.98 12.54
N THR A 232 -10.68 -3.05 11.65
CA THR A 232 -10.05 -1.79 12.06
C THR A 232 -11.07 -0.93 12.80
N ILE A 233 -10.59 0.05 13.56
CA ILE A 233 -11.46 0.91 14.38
C ILE A 233 -12.37 1.84 13.57
N ASP A 234 -12.10 2.01 12.27
CA ASP A 234 -13.01 2.74 11.41
C ASP A 234 -14.34 2.00 11.22
N THR A 235 -15.39 2.74 10.86
CA THR A 235 -16.75 2.21 10.72
C THR A 235 -17.06 1.71 9.29
N VAL A 236 -16.08 1.71 8.37
CA VAL A 236 -16.31 1.43 6.95
C VAL A 236 -16.40 -0.07 6.71
N THR A 237 -17.58 -0.64 6.83
CA THR A 237 -17.79 -2.09 6.62
C THR A 237 -18.00 -2.48 5.15
N LYS A 238 -18.42 -1.53 4.30
CA LYS A 238 -18.71 -1.75 2.87
C LYS A 238 -17.91 -0.79 2.00
N ALA A 239 -17.28 -1.34 0.96
CA ALA A 239 -16.57 -0.54 -0.03
C ALA A 239 -17.54 0.35 -0.83
N ALA A 240 -17.41 1.67 -0.69
CA ALA A 240 -18.26 2.66 -1.37
C ALA A 240 -17.78 2.97 -2.79
N ILE A 241 -17.54 1.93 -3.60
CA ILE A 241 -16.98 2.06 -4.95
C ILE A 241 -18.09 2.19 -5.99
N LYS A 242 -17.97 3.18 -6.87
CA LYS A 242 -18.85 3.35 -8.04
C LYS A 242 -18.06 3.03 -9.31
N ILE A 243 -18.56 2.07 -10.09
CA ILE A 243 -17.95 1.64 -11.34
C ILE A 243 -18.71 2.18 -12.56
N GLY A 244 -18.00 2.34 -13.68
CA GLY A 244 -18.58 2.75 -14.95
C GLY A 244 -17.71 2.32 -16.13
N LEU A 245 -18.22 2.54 -17.33
CA LEU A 245 -17.53 2.22 -18.57
C LEU A 245 -16.88 3.47 -19.16
N TYR A 246 -15.60 3.37 -19.47
CA TYR A 246 -14.82 4.36 -20.19
C TYR A 246 -14.47 3.82 -21.58
N LYS A 247 -14.82 4.57 -22.64
CA LYS A 247 -14.42 4.24 -24.01
C LYS A 247 -13.08 4.90 -24.31
N GLU A 248 -12.05 4.09 -24.45
CA GLU A 248 -10.73 4.52 -24.90
C GLU A 248 -10.66 4.39 -26.42
N LYS A 249 -10.25 5.45 -27.12
CA LYS A 249 -9.96 5.42 -28.54
C LYS A 249 -8.51 5.01 -28.75
N LEU A 250 -8.29 3.91 -29.48
CA LEU A 250 -6.96 3.40 -29.80
C LEU A 250 -6.35 4.19 -30.96
N LYS A 251 -5.03 4.05 -31.14
CA LYS A 251 -4.26 4.77 -32.17
C LYS A 251 -4.72 4.45 -33.60
N ASP A 252 -5.28 3.27 -33.81
CA ASP A 252 -5.84 2.81 -35.09
C ASP A 252 -7.28 3.32 -35.35
N GLY A 253 -7.83 4.14 -34.44
CA GLY A 253 -9.18 4.70 -34.55
C GLY A 253 -10.28 3.80 -33.97
N SER A 254 -9.98 2.55 -33.60
CA SER A 254 -10.92 1.66 -32.92
C SER A 254 -11.18 2.13 -31.48
N SER A 255 -12.21 1.59 -30.82
CA SER A 255 -12.55 1.94 -29.44
C SER A 255 -12.70 0.70 -28.57
N ILE A 256 -12.08 0.71 -27.40
CA ILE A 256 -12.21 -0.34 -26.38
C ILE A 256 -12.92 0.21 -25.15
N SER A 257 -13.87 -0.56 -24.60
CA SER A 257 -14.53 -0.21 -23.35
C SER A 257 -13.75 -0.80 -22.17
N ARG A 258 -13.39 0.04 -21.20
CA ARG A 258 -12.72 -0.35 -19.96
C ARG A 258 -13.62 -0.05 -18.76
N ILE A 259 -13.64 -0.93 -17.79
CA ILE A 259 -14.29 -0.67 -16.50
C ILE A 259 -13.34 0.20 -15.67
N THR A 260 -13.86 1.29 -15.11
CA THR A 260 -13.12 2.21 -14.24
C THR A 260 -13.98 2.64 -13.05
N GLN A 261 -13.36 3.24 -12.04
CA GLN A 261 -14.09 3.94 -10.98
C GLN A 261 -14.56 5.29 -11.51
N THR A 262 -15.85 5.60 -11.36
CA THR A 262 -16.43 6.88 -11.81
C THR A 262 -16.20 8.01 -10.81
N THR A 263 -15.88 7.67 -9.56
CA THR A 263 -15.54 8.62 -8.51
C THR A 263 -14.34 8.11 -7.72
N PRO A 264 -13.34 8.97 -7.44
CA PRO A 264 -12.24 8.60 -6.55
C PRO A 264 -12.81 8.22 -5.18
N THR A 265 -12.59 6.98 -4.76
CA THR A 265 -13.00 6.50 -3.44
C THR A 265 -11.88 6.79 -2.45
N GLU A 266 -12.22 7.37 -1.31
CA GLU A 266 -11.23 7.60 -0.25
C GLU A 266 -10.70 6.27 0.28
N LEU A 267 -9.38 6.18 0.46
CA LEU A 267 -8.74 5.02 1.06
C LEU A 267 -9.00 5.04 2.56
N THR A 268 -9.72 4.05 3.06
CA THR A 268 -9.93 3.81 4.49
C THR A 268 -8.61 3.49 5.18
N ASN A 269 -7.85 2.55 4.60
CA ASN A 269 -6.56 2.12 5.11
C ASN A 269 -5.50 2.24 4.01
N ARG A 270 -4.40 2.94 4.31
CA ARG A 270 -3.42 3.38 3.30
C ARG A 270 -2.22 2.47 3.18
N TYR A 271 -1.75 1.90 4.30
CA TYR A 271 -0.60 0.98 4.32
C TYR A 271 -0.59 0.14 5.59
N LEU A 272 0.02 -1.05 5.55
CA LEU A 272 0.17 -1.94 6.69
C LEU A 272 1.61 -2.48 6.74
N THR A 273 2.13 -2.56 7.96
CA THR A 273 3.35 -3.30 8.29
C THR A 273 3.19 -4.00 9.64
N THR A 274 4.10 -4.91 9.96
CA THR A 274 4.13 -5.63 11.23
C THR A 274 5.52 -5.52 11.84
N TYR A 275 5.58 -5.55 13.16
CA TYR A 275 6.82 -5.70 13.90
C TYR A 275 6.49 -6.33 15.26
N GLU A 276 7.23 -7.38 15.62
CA GLU A 276 7.00 -8.19 16.82
C GLU A 276 5.53 -8.64 16.94
N ASP A 277 4.86 -8.27 18.02
CA ASP A 277 3.50 -8.69 18.35
C ASP A 277 2.42 -7.71 17.87
N LYS A 278 2.78 -6.77 16.97
CA LYS A 278 1.92 -5.65 16.56
C LYS A 278 1.75 -5.53 15.05
N ILE A 279 0.55 -5.10 14.67
CA ILE A 279 0.17 -4.67 13.32
C ILE A 279 0.01 -3.16 13.35
N TYR A 280 0.65 -2.47 12.42
CA TYR A 280 0.61 -1.02 12.29
C TYR A 280 -0.06 -0.65 10.98
N ILE A 281 -1.16 0.10 11.07
CA ILE A 281 -1.97 0.50 9.92
C ILE A 281 -1.94 2.02 9.79
N LEU A 282 -1.44 2.50 8.66
CA LEU A 282 -1.56 3.92 8.29
C LEU A 282 -3.02 4.18 7.90
N SER A 283 -3.75 4.87 8.77
CA SER A 283 -5.17 5.11 8.55
C SER A 283 -5.40 6.30 7.63
N GLY A 284 -6.46 6.20 6.84
CA GLY A 284 -6.85 7.23 5.88
C GLY A 284 -7.93 8.18 6.38
N LEU A 285 -8.63 7.83 7.47
CA LEU A 285 -9.78 8.57 7.97
C LEU A 285 -9.48 9.31 9.27
N LYS A 286 -10.05 10.52 9.38
CA LYS A 286 -10.04 11.32 10.62
C LYS A 286 -11.03 10.73 11.63
N ALA A 287 -10.61 10.50 12.87
CA ALA A 287 -11.50 10.10 13.95
C ALA A 287 -12.33 11.29 14.46
N ASP A 288 -13.43 11.03 15.15
CA ASP A 288 -14.33 12.08 15.66
C ASP A 288 -13.66 12.94 16.74
N ASN A 289 -12.66 12.40 17.43
CA ASN A 289 -11.86 13.08 18.44
C ASN A 289 -10.49 13.58 17.92
N ASP A 290 -10.20 13.44 16.62
CA ASP A 290 -8.99 14.03 16.03
C ASP A 290 -9.20 15.54 15.78
N LEU A 291 -8.25 16.37 16.22
CA LEU A 291 -8.21 17.77 15.83
C LEU A 291 -7.89 17.86 14.32
N THR A 292 -8.69 18.61 13.57
CA THR A 292 -8.48 18.81 12.12
C THR A 292 -7.07 19.38 11.83
N THR A 293 -6.55 20.25 12.70
CA THR A 293 -5.18 20.79 12.58
C THR A 293 -4.11 19.72 12.70
N GLU A 294 -4.28 18.77 13.62
CA GLU A 294 -3.34 17.67 13.82
C GLU A 294 -3.43 16.65 12.68
N PHE A 295 -4.63 16.28 12.25
CA PHE A 295 -4.84 15.39 11.10
C PHE A 295 -4.33 15.98 9.78
N ASN A 296 -4.30 17.30 9.65
CA ASN A 296 -3.75 17.97 8.47
C ASN A 296 -2.22 18.00 8.47
N LYS A 297 -1.57 18.04 9.64
CA LYS A 297 -0.11 18.08 9.79
C LYS A 297 0.52 16.69 9.91
N ASN A 298 -0.27 15.70 10.32
CA ASN A 298 0.19 14.36 10.61
C ASN A 298 -0.66 13.30 9.89
N GLN A 299 -0.30 12.04 10.05
CA GLN A 299 -1.16 10.91 9.72
C GLN A 299 -1.24 9.93 10.90
N PRO A 300 -2.43 9.42 11.23
CA PRO A 300 -2.57 8.42 12.29
C PRO A 300 -2.07 7.04 11.83
N ILE A 301 -1.29 6.40 12.69
CA ILE A 301 -0.95 4.98 12.65
C ILE A 301 -1.75 4.30 13.77
N ASP A 302 -2.68 3.44 13.38
CA ASP A 302 -3.49 2.64 14.29
C ASP A 302 -2.76 1.32 14.57
N VAL A 303 -2.62 0.95 15.84
CA VAL A 303 -1.84 -0.20 16.31
C VAL A 303 -2.77 -1.26 16.87
N TYR A 304 -2.56 -2.51 16.43
CA TYR A 304 -3.36 -3.66 16.81
C TYR A 304 -2.46 -4.80 17.28
N SER A 305 -2.96 -5.64 18.18
CA SER A 305 -2.27 -6.88 18.54
C SER A 305 -2.31 -7.87 17.38
N ILE A 306 -1.17 -8.46 17.05
CA ILE A 306 -1.06 -9.49 16.01
C ILE A 306 -1.73 -10.80 16.40
N ASN A 307 -1.91 -11.06 17.70
CA ASN A 307 -2.42 -12.34 18.19
C ASN A 307 -3.94 -12.47 18.01
N ASN A 308 -4.68 -11.37 18.12
CA ASN A 308 -6.15 -11.39 18.12
C ASN A 308 -6.78 -10.22 17.34
N GLY A 309 -5.97 -9.33 16.75
CA GLY A 309 -6.43 -8.18 15.99
C GLY A 309 -7.13 -7.10 16.82
N LYS A 310 -7.00 -7.11 18.15
CA LYS A 310 -7.57 -6.05 18.99
C LYS A 310 -6.81 -4.75 18.80
N TYR A 311 -7.55 -3.66 18.67
CA TYR A 311 -7.00 -2.30 18.72
C TYR A 311 -6.35 -2.06 20.08
N LEU A 312 -5.16 -1.46 20.06
CA LEU A 312 -4.38 -1.13 21.26
C LEU A 312 -4.39 0.38 21.49
N TYR A 313 -3.91 1.14 20.51
CA TYR A 313 -3.78 2.59 20.55
C TYR A 313 -3.47 3.11 19.14
N SER A 314 -3.40 4.43 19.00
CA SER A 314 -2.94 5.10 17.79
C SER A 314 -1.84 6.10 18.13
N PHE A 315 -1.04 6.46 17.15
CA PHE A 315 -0.13 7.60 17.27
C PHE A 315 0.01 8.32 15.93
N TYR A 316 0.50 9.55 15.97
CA TYR A 316 0.71 10.35 14.76
C TYR A 316 2.14 10.22 14.24
N ILE A 317 2.28 10.08 12.92
CA ILE A 317 3.53 10.32 12.20
C ILE A 317 3.42 11.68 11.48
N PRO A 318 4.35 12.63 11.70
CA PRO A 318 4.28 13.93 11.06
C PRO A 318 4.57 13.84 9.57
N LYS A 319 4.00 14.76 8.81
CA LYS A 319 4.45 15.02 7.43
C LYS A 319 5.92 15.41 7.41
N TYR A 320 6.58 15.13 6.30
CA TYR A 320 7.94 15.59 6.03
C TYR A 320 7.95 16.45 4.78
N LYS A 321 8.41 17.71 4.90
CA LYS A 321 8.39 18.69 3.80
C LYS A 321 7.01 18.78 3.11
N GLU A 322 5.94 18.90 3.89
CA GLU A 322 4.53 18.89 3.45
C GLU A 322 4.03 17.61 2.77
N GLN A 323 4.89 16.60 2.59
CA GLN A 323 4.52 15.32 2.01
C GLN A 323 3.96 14.38 3.07
N LYS A 324 2.92 13.64 2.67
CA LYS A 324 2.34 12.54 3.45
C LYS A 324 3.23 11.29 3.32
N VAL A 325 3.26 10.48 4.36
CA VAL A 325 3.85 9.14 4.35
C VAL A 325 3.17 8.29 3.28
N ASN A 326 3.96 7.69 2.41
CA ASN A 326 3.53 6.66 1.47
C ASN A 326 3.62 5.27 2.11
N PHE A 327 4.79 4.95 2.66
CA PHE A 327 5.13 3.65 3.23
C PHE A 327 5.97 3.84 4.47
N PHE A 328 5.91 2.90 5.41
CA PHE A 328 6.79 2.92 6.58
C PHE A 328 7.05 1.51 7.07
N GLN A 329 8.20 1.31 7.71
CA GLN A 329 8.53 0.07 8.38
C GLN A 329 9.04 0.38 9.77
N ILE A 330 8.70 -0.49 10.71
CA ILE A 330 9.07 -0.34 12.12
C ILE A 330 10.06 -1.43 12.46
N LYS A 331 11.11 -1.06 13.19
CA LYS A 331 12.06 -2.00 13.71
C LYS A 331 12.70 -1.47 14.98
N LYS A 332 12.67 -2.27 16.03
CA LYS A 332 13.11 -1.88 17.38
C LYS A 332 12.45 -0.55 17.75
N ASN A 333 13.26 0.46 18.01
CA ASN A 333 12.85 1.82 18.33
C ASN A 333 13.01 2.79 17.14
N LYS A 334 12.90 2.31 15.89
CA LYS A 334 13.03 3.14 14.70
C LYS A 334 11.83 2.96 13.76
N ILE A 335 11.42 4.07 13.16
CA ILE A 335 10.50 4.08 12.01
C ILE A 335 11.27 4.61 10.82
N ILE A 336 11.32 3.83 9.74
CA ILE A 336 11.86 4.26 8.46
C ILE A 336 10.67 4.43 7.52
N ALA A 337 10.50 5.64 7.00
CA ALA A 337 9.33 6.03 6.24
C ALA A 337 9.71 6.70 4.92
N ILE A 338 8.88 6.46 3.90
CA ILE A 338 8.98 7.06 2.58
C ILE A 338 7.96 8.17 2.47
N PHE A 339 8.43 9.36 2.09
CA PHE A 339 7.65 10.55 1.77
C PHE A 339 8.02 10.99 0.36
N GLY A 340 7.25 10.57 -0.63
CA GLY A 340 7.54 10.78 -2.05
C GLY A 340 8.91 10.23 -2.44
N THR A 341 9.87 11.13 -2.67
CA THR A 341 11.27 10.80 -3.00
C THR A 341 12.20 10.79 -1.79
N ASN A 342 11.69 11.09 -0.58
CA ASN A 342 12.50 11.17 0.64
C ASN A 342 12.37 9.87 1.44
N LEU A 343 13.51 9.29 1.83
CA LEU A 343 13.60 8.24 2.85
C LEU A 343 14.00 8.90 4.17
N VAL A 344 13.21 8.67 5.22
CA VAL A 344 13.33 9.39 6.49
C VAL A 344 13.30 8.40 7.66
N THR A 345 14.23 8.54 8.60
CA THR A 345 14.28 7.75 9.83
C THR A 345 13.89 8.60 11.03
N PHE A 346 12.97 8.08 11.84
CA PHE A 346 12.61 8.62 13.15
C PHE A 346 13.01 7.64 14.25
N ASP A 347 13.54 8.16 15.36
CA ASP A 347 13.64 7.38 16.60
C ASP A 347 12.27 7.43 17.32
N LEU A 348 11.80 6.25 17.75
CA LEU A 348 10.61 6.05 18.57
C LEU A 348 11.03 6.00 20.04
N LYS A 349 10.83 7.10 20.79
CA LYS A 349 11.08 7.15 22.23
C LYS A 349 9.76 7.07 23.03
N GLY A 350 9.72 6.14 23.98
CA GLY A 350 8.56 5.86 24.85
C GLY A 350 8.29 4.36 24.93
N HIS A 351 7.57 3.91 25.97
CA HIS A 351 7.12 2.51 26.08
C HIS A 351 6.01 2.25 25.04
N LEU A 352 6.43 1.97 23.81
CA LEU A 352 5.58 1.42 22.73
C LEU A 352 6.07 0.02 22.31
N ILE A 353 6.93 -0.57 23.13
CA ILE A 353 7.40 -1.96 23.07
C ILE A 353 6.54 -2.75 24.03
#